data_AF-A0A849Q4I9-F1
#
_entry.id   AF-A0A849Q4I9-F1
#
_cell.length_a   1.000
_cell.length_b   1.000
_cell.length_c   1.000
_cell.angle_alpha   90.00
_cell.angle_beta   90.00
_cell.angle_gamma   90.00
#
_symmetry.space_group_name_H-M   'P 1'
#
loop_
_entity.id
_entity.type
_entity.pdbx_description
1 polymer ?
#
loop_
_entity_poly.entity_id
_entity_poly.type
_entity_poly.pdbx_seq_one_letter_code
_entity_poly.pdbx_strand_id
1 'polypeptide(L)'
;MADTTGHLYPTEKLKCWNEAKEIREDYYIKFRDAHEMGGIRWAGGAWSFDAVPYGLGDDVFPLTGEPYGASIAFKKDFSLRCQEAAEKAGYARDLCSYMRNYWGSIILDEYAFGGPFPKPDFMWQDHICCSHAKWYQVAQELEGGDVPTFFVDVSVGPMTQVTDHKVRYVVNQLKDGIDWLQRTTGRDYDDQQLIDAVYNECRSTSTWAAVCNLNKAIPAPLDEKSMYSLYVLGTLMKSNPKVADFYEKLLVEVQDRVDRGIAAVP
;
A
#
# COMPACT_ATOMS: atom_id res chain seq x y z
N MET A 1 -13.99 -37.50 -11.75
CA MET A 1 -14.56 -37.51 -13.11
C MET A 1 -14.63 -36.06 -13.54
N ALA A 2 -14.03 -35.71 -14.68
CA ALA A 2 -14.07 -34.35 -15.19
C ALA A 2 -15.53 -33.88 -15.38
N ASP A 3 -15.79 -32.60 -15.17
CA ASP A 3 -17.12 -32.05 -15.40
C ASP A 3 -17.49 -32.07 -16.90
N THR A 4 -18.72 -31.69 -17.24
CA THR A 4 -19.22 -31.67 -18.63
C THR A 4 -18.46 -30.70 -19.55
N THR A 5 -17.52 -29.92 -19.02
CA THR A 5 -16.65 -28.98 -19.73
C THR A 5 -15.22 -29.50 -19.91
N GLY A 6 -14.89 -30.69 -19.38
CA GLY A 6 -13.57 -31.30 -19.50
C GLY A 6 -12.56 -30.81 -18.45
N HIS A 7 -13.01 -30.04 -17.45
CA HIS A 7 -12.17 -29.55 -16.36
C HIS A 7 -11.98 -30.63 -15.30
N LEU A 8 -10.74 -30.75 -14.80
CA LEU A 8 -10.41 -31.72 -13.76
C LEU A 8 -11.11 -31.37 -12.42
N TYR A 9 -11.33 -30.07 -12.19
CA TYR A 9 -11.96 -29.51 -11.01
C TYR A 9 -12.97 -28.43 -11.41
N PRO A 10 -14.07 -28.23 -10.64
CA PRO A 10 -14.99 -27.11 -10.87
C PRO A 10 -14.29 -25.77 -10.64
N THR A 11 -14.73 -24.73 -11.35
CA THR A 11 -14.25 -23.35 -11.17
C THR A 11 -15.40 -22.38 -10.91
N GLU A 12 -15.12 -21.29 -10.20
CA GLU A 12 -16.09 -20.19 -10.02
C GLU A 12 -15.36 -18.85 -9.80
N LYS A 13 -16.06 -17.74 -10.04
CA LYS A 13 -15.55 -16.39 -9.77
C LYS A 13 -15.61 -16.07 -8.27
N LEU A 14 -14.65 -15.28 -7.79
CA LEU A 14 -14.73 -14.70 -6.45
C LEU A 14 -15.93 -13.76 -6.32
N LYS A 15 -16.76 -14.00 -5.31
CA LYS A 15 -17.93 -13.21 -4.93
C LYS A 15 -17.48 -11.85 -4.38
N CYS A 16 -16.38 -11.80 -3.63
CA CYS A 16 -15.82 -10.57 -3.07
C CYS A 16 -15.03 -9.70 -4.08
N TRP A 17 -14.94 -10.09 -5.36
CA TRP A 17 -14.03 -9.42 -6.32
C TRP A 17 -14.37 -7.96 -6.61
N ASN A 18 -15.65 -7.61 -6.68
CA ASN A 18 -16.06 -6.23 -6.94
C ASN A 18 -15.78 -5.32 -5.75
N GLU A 19 -16.03 -5.80 -4.53
CA GLU A 19 -15.70 -5.08 -3.30
C GLU A 19 -14.19 -4.79 -3.20
N ALA A 20 -13.32 -5.73 -3.59
CA ALA A 20 -11.88 -5.50 -3.65
C ALA A 20 -11.50 -4.35 -4.59
N LYS A 21 -12.19 -4.24 -5.74
CA LYS A 21 -11.96 -3.14 -6.69
C LYS A 21 -12.43 -1.82 -6.13
N GLU A 22 -13.61 -1.78 -5.51
CA GLU A 22 -14.17 -0.59 -4.87
C GLU A 22 -13.24 -0.07 -3.78
N ILE A 23 -12.73 -0.94 -2.89
CA ILE A 23 -11.77 -0.54 -1.84
C ILE A 23 -10.51 0.10 -2.46
N ARG A 24 -9.97 -0.49 -3.54
CA ARG A 24 -8.79 0.05 -4.21
C ARG A 24 -9.07 1.35 -4.95
N GLU A 25 -10.21 1.48 -5.60
CA GLU A 25 -10.59 2.70 -6.32
C GLU A 25 -10.83 3.86 -5.35
N ASP A 26 -11.56 3.60 -4.26
CA ASP A 26 -11.78 4.54 -3.16
C ASP A 26 -10.47 5.10 -2.61
N TYR A 27 -9.43 4.27 -2.45
CA TYR A 27 -8.12 4.70 -1.97
C TYR A 27 -7.54 5.86 -2.80
N TYR A 28 -7.47 5.69 -4.12
CA TYR A 28 -6.87 6.67 -5.01
C TYR A 28 -7.77 7.90 -5.20
N ILE A 29 -9.09 7.71 -5.23
CA ILE A 29 -10.05 8.83 -5.30
C ILE A 29 -9.97 9.68 -4.04
N LYS A 30 -9.94 9.07 -2.85
CA LYS A 30 -9.84 9.82 -1.59
C LYS A 30 -8.52 10.56 -1.44
N PHE A 31 -7.40 9.98 -1.90
CA PHE A 31 -6.15 10.73 -1.95
C PHE A 31 -6.25 11.96 -2.87
N ARG A 32 -6.81 11.80 -4.08
CA ARG A 32 -7.04 12.90 -5.01
C ARG A 32 -7.93 14.00 -4.40
N ASP A 33 -9.04 13.61 -3.80
CA ASP A 33 -10.11 14.54 -3.37
C ASP A 33 -10.00 14.93 -1.89
N ALA A 34 -8.93 14.53 -1.19
CA ALA A 34 -8.72 14.71 0.25
C ALA A 34 -9.11 16.10 0.76
N HIS A 35 -8.59 17.16 0.12
CA HIS A 35 -8.85 18.55 0.52
C HIS A 35 -10.31 18.97 0.29
N GLU A 36 -10.97 18.46 -0.76
CA GLU A 36 -12.40 18.72 -1.01
C GLU A 36 -13.28 18.04 0.04
N MET A 37 -12.82 16.91 0.58
CA MET A 37 -13.45 16.19 1.68
C MET A 37 -13.12 16.78 3.07
N GLY A 38 -12.27 17.81 3.14
CA GLY A 38 -11.82 18.44 4.39
C GLY A 38 -10.68 17.70 5.11
N GLY A 39 -10.11 16.66 4.50
CA GLY A 39 -9.00 15.88 5.03
C GLY A 39 -7.62 16.34 4.53
N ILE A 40 -6.58 15.59 4.89
CA ILE A 40 -5.19 15.82 4.48
C ILE A 40 -4.60 14.58 3.79
N ARG A 41 -3.51 14.78 3.06
CA ARG A 41 -2.81 13.77 2.27
C ARG A 41 -1.45 13.45 2.88
N TRP A 42 -1.06 12.20 2.84
CA TRP A 42 0.33 11.81 3.06
C TRP A 42 0.84 10.84 2.00
N ALA A 43 2.12 10.92 1.67
CA ALA A 43 2.76 10.01 0.75
C ALA A 43 3.90 9.23 1.43
N GLY A 44 4.12 7.98 1.02
CA GLY A 44 5.13 7.12 1.62
C GLY A 44 5.20 5.73 1.00
N GLY A 45 6.00 4.85 1.55
CA GLY A 45 6.20 3.49 1.05
C GLY A 45 5.06 2.57 1.47
N ALA A 46 4.80 1.53 0.69
CA ALA A 46 3.83 0.49 1.04
C ALA A 46 4.15 -0.27 2.35
N TRP A 47 5.37 -0.12 2.85
CA TRP A 47 5.87 -0.74 4.08
C TRP A 47 6.05 0.26 5.22
N SER A 48 5.76 1.54 4.98
CA SER A 48 5.79 2.53 6.04
C SER A 48 4.80 2.16 7.13
N PHE A 49 5.11 2.57 8.36
CA PHE A 49 4.28 2.32 9.54
C PHE A 49 2.97 3.13 9.41
N ASP A 50 2.05 2.66 8.56
CA ASP A 50 0.83 3.36 8.16
C ASP A 50 -0.13 3.55 9.33
N ALA A 51 -0.05 2.70 10.36
CA ALA A 51 -0.79 2.85 11.61
C ALA A 51 -0.51 4.17 12.34
N VAL A 52 0.69 4.76 12.19
CA VAL A 52 1.07 5.99 12.90
C VAL A 52 0.26 7.20 12.39
N PRO A 53 0.18 7.47 11.08
CA PRO A 53 -0.70 8.52 10.57
C PRO A 53 -2.19 8.42 10.97
N TYR A 54 -2.72 7.24 11.32
CA TYR A 54 -4.13 7.12 11.78
C TYR A 54 -4.40 7.90 13.08
N GLY A 55 -3.40 8.11 13.93
CA GLY A 55 -3.59 8.92 15.14
C GLY A 55 -3.95 10.38 14.87
N LEU A 56 -3.84 10.85 13.63
CA LEU A 56 -4.22 12.21 13.21
C LEU A 56 -5.68 12.34 12.76
N GLY A 57 -6.44 11.23 12.69
CA GLY A 57 -7.84 11.20 12.29
C GLY A 57 -8.14 10.31 11.07
N ASP A 58 -9.44 10.00 10.88
CA ASP A 58 -9.96 9.18 9.77
C ASP A 58 -9.87 9.85 8.39
N ASP A 59 -9.65 11.17 8.36
CA ASP A 59 -9.56 12.02 7.18
C ASP A 59 -8.11 12.28 6.74
N VAL A 60 -7.24 11.28 6.94
CA VAL A 60 -5.81 11.30 6.58
C VAL A 60 -5.52 10.24 5.53
N PHE A 61 -5.40 10.66 4.26
CA PHE A 61 -5.43 9.77 3.10
C PHE A 61 -4.02 9.46 2.57
N PRO A 62 -3.61 8.17 2.49
CA PRO A 62 -2.29 7.80 1.98
C PRO A 62 -2.21 7.76 0.45
N LEU A 63 -1.01 7.96 -0.08
CA LEU A 63 -0.56 7.43 -1.36
C LEU A 63 0.75 6.66 -1.19
N THR A 64 0.69 5.35 -1.41
CA THR A 64 1.86 4.48 -1.32
C THR A 64 2.55 4.35 -2.68
N GLY A 65 3.87 4.58 -2.69
CA GLY A 65 4.66 4.72 -3.91
C GLY A 65 4.66 3.48 -4.80
N GLU A 66 4.91 2.29 -4.25
CA GLU A 66 5.04 1.05 -5.03
C GLU A 66 3.71 0.64 -5.68
N PRO A 67 2.57 0.58 -4.96
CA PRO A 67 1.29 0.24 -5.57
C PRO A 67 0.81 1.30 -6.58
N TYR A 68 1.11 2.58 -6.35
CA TYR A 68 0.83 3.62 -7.32
C TYR A 68 1.69 3.47 -8.58
N GLY A 69 3.00 3.27 -8.43
CA GLY A 69 3.91 2.98 -9.53
C GLY A 69 3.52 1.73 -10.33
N ALA A 70 2.99 0.70 -9.67
CA ALA A 70 2.44 -0.50 -10.32
C ALA A 70 1.16 -0.19 -11.10
N SER A 71 0.29 0.68 -10.56
CA SER A 71 -0.93 1.14 -11.24
C SER A 71 -0.60 1.94 -12.50
N ILE A 72 0.45 2.76 -12.46
CA ILE A 72 0.98 3.44 -13.66
C ILE A 72 1.49 2.41 -14.67
N ALA A 73 2.25 1.40 -14.23
CA ALA A 73 2.79 0.37 -15.13
C ALA A 73 1.71 -0.41 -15.90
N PHE A 74 0.52 -0.58 -15.30
CA PHE A 74 -0.64 -1.16 -15.98
C PHE A 74 -1.14 -0.28 -17.15
N LYS A 75 -0.99 1.05 -17.05
CA LYS A 75 -1.30 2.04 -18.09
C LYS A 75 -0.07 2.28 -18.97
N LYS A 76 0.22 1.35 -19.89
CA LYS A 76 1.45 1.31 -20.69
C LYS A 76 1.89 2.65 -21.29
N ASP A 77 0.98 3.39 -21.91
CA ASP A 77 1.29 4.68 -22.54
C ASP A 77 1.68 5.75 -21.50
N PHE A 78 0.99 5.78 -20.36
CA PHE A 78 1.33 6.70 -19.27
C PHE A 78 2.64 6.31 -18.60
N SER A 79 2.86 5.01 -18.37
CA SER A 79 4.14 4.53 -17.83
C SER A 79 5.30 4.90 -18.73
N LEU A 80 5.19 4.70 -20.05
CA LEU A 80 6.25 5.09 -20.98
C LEU A 80 6.59 6.58 -20.85
N ARG A 81 5.59 7.46 -20.83
CA ARG A 81 5.80 8.91 -20.63
C ARG A 81 6.46 9.22 -19.29
N CYS A 82 6.02 8.58 -18.21
CA CYS A 82 6.62 8.78 -16.88
C CYS A 82 8.10 8.37 -16.86
N GLN A 83 8.42 7.20 -17.42
CA GLN A 83 9.80 6.71 -17.50
C GLN A 83 10.67 7.65 -18.33
N GLU A 84 10.20 8.10 -19.49
CA GLU A 84 10.91 9.08 -20.32
C GLU A 84 11.09 10.43 -19.64
N ALA A 85 10.08 10.90 -18.88
CA ALA A 85 10.17 12.15 -18.13
C ALA A 85 11.24 12.07 -17.03
N ALA A 86 11.27 10.96 -16.29
CA ALA A 86 12.31 10.72 -15.28
C ALA A 86 13.72 10.66 -15.91
N GLU A 87 13.88 9.95 -17.03
CA GLU A 87 15.17 9.88 -17.74
C GLU A 87 15.62 11.25 -18.28
N LYS A 88 14.70 12.05 -18.85
CA LYS A 88 14.98 13.42 -19.33
C LYS A 88 15.35 14.37 -18.18
N ALA A 89 14.81 14.16 -16.98
CA ALA A 89 15.17 14.90 -15.78
C ALA A 89 16.54 14.49 -15.21
N GLY A 90 17.21 13.48 -15.78
CA GLY A 90 18.55 13.04 -15.40
C GLY A 90 18.58 11.86 -14.43
N TYR A 91 17.43 11.26 -14.11
CA TYR A 91 17.39 10.06 -13.27
C TYR A 91 17.77 8.82 -14.08
N ALA A 92 18.64 7.99 -13.50
CA ALA A 92 19.18 6.84 -14.19
C ALA A 92 18.11 5.76 -14.45
N ARG A 93 18.17 5.15 -15.65
CA ARG A 93 17.20 4.13 -16.09
C ARG A 93 17.26 2.82 -15.31
N ASP A 94 18.38 2.56 -14.63
CA ASP A 94 18.57 1.38 -13.78
C ASP A 94 17.88 1.48 -12.41
N LEU A 95 17.37 2.67 -12.06
CA LEU A 95 16.56 2.87 -10.87
C LEU A 95 15.23 2.09 -10.93
N CYS A 96 14.68 1.81 -9.74
CA CYS A 96 13.40 1.13 -9.58
C CYS A 96 12.32 1.75 -10.50
N SER A 97 11.64 0.91 -11.28
CA SER A 97 10.61 1.39 -12.21
C SER A 97 9.40 1.99 -11.50
N TYR A 98 9.05 1.52 -10.28
CA TYR A 98 8.01 2.14 -9.47
C TYR A 98 8.36 3.59 -9.12
N MET A 99 9.59 3.81 -8.68
CA MET A 99 10.09 5.14 -8.32
C MET A 99 10.11 6.08 -9.54
N ARG A 100 10.59 5.59 -10.69
CA ARG A 100 10.56 6.39 -11.94
C ARG A 100 9.14 6.66 -12.44
N ASN A 101 8.21 5.71 -12.30
CA ASN A 101 6.79 5.96 -12.60
C ASN A 101 6.22 7.04 -11.67
N TYR A 102 6.52 6.97 -10.38
CA TYR A 102 6.06 7.93 -9.38
C TYR A 102 6.62 9.34 -9.65
N TRP A 103 7.93 9.47 -9.82
CA TRP A 103 8.55 10.75 -10.16
C TRP A 103 8.09 11.28 -11.51
N GLY A 104 7.96 10.41 -12.52
CA GLY A 104 7.45 10.81 -13.82
C GLY A 104 6.02 11.35 -13.74
N SER A 105 5.19 10.80 -12.87
CA SER A 105 3.84 11.30 -12.58
C SER A 105 3.85 12.69 -11.95
N ILE A 106 4.80 12.98 -11.04
CA ILE A 106 5.02 14.33 -10.50
C ILE A 106 5.51 15.29 -11.60
N ILE A 107 6.54 14.90 -12.36
CA ILE A 107 7.17 15.74 -13.40
C ILE A 107 6.17 16.12 -14.49
N LEU A 108 5.30 15.20 -14.86
CA LEU A 108 4.26 15.42 -15.87
C LEU A 108 3.02 16.12 -15.31
N ASP A 109 2.94 16.30 -13.99
CA ASP A 109 1.76 16.77 -13.27
C ASP A 109 0.49 16.02 -13.71
N GLU A 110 0.56 14.68 -13.71
CA GLU A 110 -0.56 13.83 -14.12
C GLU A 110 -0.75 12.70 -13.11
N TYR A 111 -1.97 12.54 -12.61
CA TYR A 111 -2.33 11.47 -11.70
C TYR A 111 -2.93 10.27 -12.43
N ALA A 112 -2.50 9.06 -12.07
CA ALA A 112 -3.01 7.85 -12.71
C ALA A 112 -4.52 7.67 -12.53
N PHE A 113 -5.14 8.32 -11.55
CA PHE A 113 -6.60 8.26 -11.32
C PHE A 113 -7.31 9.58 -11.64
N GLY A 114 -6.71 10.37 -12.54
CA GLY A 114 -7.29 11.56 -13.15
C GLY A 114 -6.89 12.86 -12.47
N GLY A 115 -6.74 13.92 -13.28
CA GLY A 115 -6.33 15.24 -12.82
C GLY A 115 -4.81 15.41 -12.67
N PRO A 116 -4.38 16.59 -12.17
CA PRO A 116 -2.98 16.85 -11.82
C PRO A 116 -2.52 15.96 -10.67
N PHE A 117 -1.20 15.83 -10.49
CA PHE A 117 -0.65 15.04 -9.38
C PHE A 117 -1.04 15.68 -8.03
N PRO A 118 -1.77 14.98 -7.12
CA PRO A 118 -2.18 15.58 -5.87
C PRO A 118 -1.00 15.65 -4.91
N LYS A 119 -0.49 16.87 -4.69
CA LYS A 119 0.60 17.14 -3.75
C LYS A 119 0.21 16.73 -2.32
N PRO A 120 1.04 15.94 -1.61
CA PRO A 120 0.78 15.55 -0.23
C PRO A 120 1.06 16.71 0.74
N ASP A 121 0.36 16.71 1.89
CA ASP A 121 0.59 17.70 2.95
C ASP A 121 1.84 17.35 3.78
N PHE A 122 2.21 16.07 3.82
CA PHE A 122 3.48 15.59 4.38
C PHE A 122 3.89 14.24 3.79
N MET A 123 5.16 13.86 3.95
CA MET A 123 5.68 12.55 3.60
C MET A 123 6.08 11.77 4.85
N TRP A 124 5.64 10.52 4.93
CA TRP A 124 5.93 9.60 6.03
C TRP A 124 6.54 8.32 5.45
N GLN A 125 7.87 8.22 5.56
CA GLN A 125 8.64 7.19 4.86
C GLN A 125 9.48 6.37 5.81
N ASP A 126 9.62 5.07 5.54
CA ASP A 126 10.59 4.19 6.18
C ASP A 126 11.66 3.68 5.19
N HIS A 127 12.83 3.26 5.67
CA HIS A 127 13.91 2.80 4.79
C HIS A 127 14.00 1.27 4.69
N ILE A 128 13.27 0.68 3.74
CA ILE A 128 13.33 -0.78 3.49
C ILE A 128 14.38 -1.19 2.44
N CYS A 129 14.77 -0.27 1.54
CA CYS A 129 15.86 -0.50 0.60
C CYS A 129 16.62 0.80 0.32
N CYS A 130 17.80 0.68 -0.30
CA CYS A 130 18.67 1.82 -0.59
C CYS A 130 17.99 2.91 -1.45
N SER A 131 17.03 2.54 -2.31
CA SER A 131 16.33 3.50 -3.16
C SER A 131 15.18 4.24 -2.46
N HIS A 132 14.58 3.68 -1.40
CA HIS A 132 13.43 4.32 -0.72
C HIS A 132 13.79 5.63 -0.03
N ALA A 133 14.98 5.71 0.57
CA ALA A 133 15.46 6.96 1.17
C ALA A 133 15.57 8.08 0.12
N LYS A 134 16.06 7.74 -1.07
CA LYS A 134 16.22 8.70 -2.17
C LYS A 134 14.93 8.97 -2.92
N TRP A 135 13.99 8.03 -2.95
CA TRP A 135 12.67 8.21 -3.54
C TRP A 135 12.01 9.47 -3.01
N TYR A 136 11.82 9.56 -1.70
CA TYR A 136 11.02 10.63 -1.11
C TYR A 136 11.81 11.93 -0.89
N GLN A 137 13.15 11.88 -0.82
CA GLN A 137 13.97 13.09 -0.95
C GLN A 137 13.78 13.75 -2.32
N VAL A 138 13.85 12.96 -3.39
CA VAL A 138 13.63 13.46 -4.75
C VAL A 138 12.17 13.86 -4.97
N ALA A 139 11.20 13.10 -4.44
CA ALA A 139 9.80 13.48 -4.53
C ALA A 139 9.57 14.86 -3.88
N GLN A 140 10.12 15.09 -2.69
CA GLN A 140 10.05 16.40 -2.03
C GLN A 140 10.65 17.50 -2.92
N GLU A 141 11.82 17.28 -3.52
CA GLU A 141 12.45 18.24 -4.44
C GLU A 141 11.56 18.55 -5.66
N LEU A 142 11.01 17.51 -6.30
CA LEU A 142 10.13 17.65 -7.46
C LEU A 142 8.82 18.37 -7.13
N GLU A 143 8.36 18.28 -5.88
CA GLU A 143 7.14 18.94 -5.40
C GLU A 143 7.38 20.36 -4.85
N GLY A 144 8.57 20.93 -5.05
CA GLY A 144 8.91 22.30 -4.68
C GLY A 144 9.83 22.44 -3.47
N GLY A 145 10.22 21.34 -2.85
CA GLY A 145 11.18 21.29 -1.73
C GLY A 145 10.59 21.63 -0.36
N ASP A 146 9.30 21.98 -0.30
CA ASP A 146 8.61 22.50 0.89
C ASP A 146 7.71 21.47 1.58
N VAL A 147 7.47 20.30 0.98
CA VAL A 147 6.70 19.23 1.63
C VAL A 147 7.45 18.73 2.87
N PRO A 148 6.86 18.82 4.07
CA PRO A 148 7.46 18.27 5.27
C PRO A 148 7.64 16.75 5.15
N THR A 149 8.86 16.26 5.37
CA THR A 149 9.18 14.83 5.20
C THR A 149 9.82 14.27 6.46
N PHE A 150 9.30 13.14 6.93
CA PHE A 150 9.87 12.37 8.04
C PHE A 150 10.30 10.99 7.58
N PHE A 151 11.49 10.57 8.00
CA PHE A 151 12.08 9.28 7.67
C PHE A 151 12.28 8.43 8.92
N VAL A 152 11.79 7.19 8.89
CA VAL A 152 12.02 6.16 9.91
C VAL A 152 13.11 5.23 9.42
N ASP A 153 14.23 5.16 10.13
CA ASP A 153 15.28 4.20 9.84
C ASP A 153 14.98 2.84 10.49
N VAL A 154 14.74 1.84 9.63
CA VAL A 154 14.40 0.46 10.01
C VAL A 154 15.64 -0.45 9.99
N SER A 155 16.87 0.10 10.00
CA SER A 155 18.15 -0.64 9.91
C SER A 155 18.49 -1.52 11.14
N VAL A 156 17.55 -2.36 11.58
CA VAL A 156 17.66 -3.29 12.72
C VAL A 156 18.19 -4.67 12.32
N GLY A 157 18.39 -4.92 11.03
CA GLY A 157 18.91 -6.18 10.51
C GLY A 157 17.85 -7.30 10.47
N PRO A 158 18.27 -8.56 10.28
CA PRO A 158 17.33 -9.66 10.06
C PRO A 158 16.50 -9.97 11.31
N MET A 159 15.27 -10.45 11.09
CA MET A 159 14.30 -10.79 12.14
C MET A 159 14.88 -11.70 13.23
N THR A 160 15.77 -12.64 12.88
CA THR A 160 16.40 -13.59 13.80
C THR A 160 17.44 -12.96 14.74
N GLN A 161 17.77 -11.68 14.55
CA GLN A 161 18.79 -10.95 15.31
C GLN A 161 18.22 -9.66 15.95
N VAL A 162 16.90 -9.57 16.10
CA VAL A 162 16.25 -8.44 16.76
C VAL A 162 16.53 -8.50 18.25
N THR A 163 16.96 -7.38 18.82
CA THR A 163 17.22 -7.21 20.26
C THR A 163 16.38 -6.05 20.79
N ASP A 164 16.16 -5.98 22.10
CA ASP A 164 15.38 -4.90 22.72
C ASP A 164 15.92 -3.51 22.38
N HIS A 165 17.25 -3.37 22.26
CA HIS A 165 17.86 -2.11 21.83
C HIS A 165 17.42 -1.71 20.42
N LYS A 166 17.41 -2.67 19.48
CA LYS A 166 16.99 -2.44 18.10
C LYS A 166 15.50 -2.11 18.01
N VAL A 167 14.67 -2.77 18.81
CA VAL A 167 13.24 -2.42 18.92
C VAL A 167 13.09 -0.99 19.45
N ARG A 168 13.78 -0.64 20.55
CA ARG A 168 13.75 0.71 21.12
C ARG A 168 14.24 1.77 20.14
N TYR A 169 15.21 1.46 19.29
CA TYR A 169 15.69 2.38 18.25
C TYR A 169 14.57 2.81 17.30
N VAL A 170 13.77 1.85 16.80
CA VAL A 170 12.63 2.17 15.92
C VAL A 170 11.51 2.84 16.71
N VAL A 171 11.16 2.31 17.89
CA VAL A 171 10.08 2.87 18.73
C VAL A 171 10.33 4.33 19.10
N ASN A 172 11.57 4.70 19.46
CA ASN A 172 11.89 6.08 19.79
C ASN A 172 11.74 7.01 18.56
N GLN A 173 12.17 6.57 17.38
CA GLN A 173 11.95 7.34 16.14
C GLN A 173 10.47 7.52 15.83
N LEU A 174 9.64 6.49 16.05
CA LEU A 174 8.19 6.61 15.85
C LEU A 174 7.56 7.60 16.83
N LYS A 175 8.01 7.63 18.09
CA LYS A 175 7.58 8.64 19.08
C LYS A 175 7.98 10.06 18.67
N ASP A 176 9.22 10.25 18.24
CA ASP A 176 9.66 11.54 17.69
C ASP A 176 8.85 11.93 16.45
N GLY A 177 8.44 10.93 15.66
CA GLY A 177 7.57 11.07 14.50
C GLY A 177 6.16 11.52 14.85
N ILE A 178 5.56 10.99 15.93
CA ILE A 178 4.25 11.44 16.44
C ILE A 178 4.30 12.92 16.82
N ASP A 179 5.31 13.31 17.60
CA ASP A 179 5.55 14.71 17.97
C ASP A 179 5.74 15.61 16.74
N TRP A 180 6.42 15.09 15.71
CA TRP A 180 6.60 15.77 14.43
C TRP A 180 5.29 15.92 13.66
N LEU A 181 4.47 14.86 13.59
CA LEU A 181 3.18 14.86 12.90
C LEU A 181 2.25 15.92 13.49
N GLN A 182 2.16 16.03 14.82
CA GLN A 182 1.37 17.05 15.48
C GLN A 182 1.83 18.47 15.13
N ARG A 183 3.15 18.73 15.16
CA ARG A 183 3.71 20.05 14.80
C ARG A 183 3.50 20.40 13.33
N THR A 184 3.66 19.42 12.45
CA THR A 184 3.56 19.59 10.99
C THR A 184 2.11 19.85 10.56
N THR A 185 1.17 19.11 11.13
CA THR A 185 -0.25 19.16 10.73
C THR A 185 -1.09 20.12 11.58
N GLY A 186 -0.61 20.50 12.77
CA GLY A 186 -1.37 21.26 13.76
C GLY A 186 -2.54 20.49 14.38
N ARG A 187 -2.62 19.16 14.16
CA ARG A 187 -3.67 18.30 14.70
C ARG A 187 -3.25 17.70 16.04
N ASP A 188 -4.24 17.45 16.89
CA ASP A 188 -4.07 16.61 18.07
C ASP A 188 -3.90 15.14 17.64
N TYR A 189 -3.20 14.36 18.45
CA TYR A 189 -2.95 12.94 18.19
C TYR A 189 -3.73 12.06 19.15
N ASP A 190 -4.41 11.06 18.61
CA ASP A 190 -5.24 10.11 19.33
C ASP A 190 -4.55 8.74 19.43
N ASP A 191 -4.05 8.44 20.62
CA ASP A 191 -3.39 7.15 20.92
C ASP A 191 -4.35 5.97 20.75
N GLN A 192 -5.65 6.14 20.97
CA GLN A 192 -6.62 5.06 20.78
C GLN A 192 -6.75 4.70 19.30
N GLN A 193 -6.75 5.70 18.41
CA GLN A 193 -6.75 5.45 16.96
C GLN A 193 -5.47 4.73 16.50
N LEU A 194 -4.31 5.07 17.07
CA LEU A 194 -3.07 4.31 16.82
C LEU A 194 -3.22 2.84 17.27
N ILE A 195 -3.73 2.59 18.48
CA ILE A 195 -3.92 1.24 19.01
C ILE A 195 -4.85 0.42 18.11
N ASP A 196 -5.96 1.02 17.69
CA ASP A 196 -6.94 0.37 16.82
C ASP A 196 -6.36 0.10 15.43
N ALA A 197 -5.58 1.03 14.89
CA ALA A 197 -4.86 0.87 13.62
C ALA A 197 -3.85 -0.29 13.67
N VAL A 198 -3.05 -0.40 14.74
CA VAL A 198 -2.13 -1.52 14.96
C VAL A 198 -2.87 -2.85 15.09
N TYR A 199 -4.02 -2.86 15.77
CA TYR A 199 -4.86 -4.05 15.87
C TYR A 199 -5.39 -4.47 14.49
N ASN A 200 -5.83 -3.52 13.66
CA ASN A 200 -6.25 -3.78 12.29
C ASN A 200 -5.11 -4.26 11.39
N GLU A 201 -3.90 -3.72 11.53
CA GLU A 201 -2.71 -4.24 10.83
C GLU A 201 -2.46 -5.71 11.18
N CYS A 202 -2.55 -6.06 12.47
CA CYS A 202 -2.42 -7.44 12.92
C CYS A 202 -3.52 -8.34 12.33
N ARG A 203 -4.77 -7.88 12.30
CA ARG A 203 -5.89 -8.60 11.65
C ARG A 203 -5.63 -8.81 10.17
N SER A 204 -5.30 -7.75 9.44
CA SER A 204 -5.06 -7.78 7.99
C SER A 204 -3.93 -8.75 7.63
N THR A 205 -2.78 -8.61 8.27
CA THR A 205 -1.57 -9.38 7.95
C THR A 205 -1.70 -10.85 8.33
N SER A 206 -2.28 -11.16 9.50
CA SER A 206 -2.51 -12.54 9.94
C SER A 206 -3.55 -13.25 9.07
N THR A 207 -4.64 -12.56 8.72
CA THR A 207 -5.70 -13.11 7.87
C THR A 207 -5.21 -13.35 6.45
N TRP A 208 -4.43 -12.42 5.87
CA TRP A 208 -3.80 -12.65 4.58
C TRP A 208 -2.84 -13.85 4.58
N ALA A 209 -2.07 -14.04 5.66
CA ALA A 209 -1.24 -15.23 5.82
C ALA A 209 -2.06 -16.52 5.89
N ALA A 210 -3.24 -16.50 6.52
CA ALA A 210 -4.17 -17.62 6.53
C ALA A 210 -4.71 -17.93 5.13
N VAL A 211 -5.12 -16.91 4.36
CA VAL A 211 -5.53 -17.06 2.94
C VAL A 211 -4.41 -17.70 2.12
N CYS A 212 -3.17 -17.23 2.27
CA CYS A 212 -2.01 -17.82 1.60
C CYS A 212 -1.79 -19.29 1.98
N ASN A 213 -2.05 -19.67 3.24
CA ASN A 213 -1.94 -21.07 3.68
C ASN A 213 -3.01 -21.97 3.04
N LEU A 214 -4.23 -21.47 2.86
CA LEU A 214 -5.29 -22.21 2.15
C LEU A 214 -4.92 -22.44 0.68
N ASN A 215 -4.14 -21.55 0.07
CA ASN A 215 -3.72 -21.71 -1.32
C ASN A 215 -2.74 -22.87 -1.57
N LYS A 216 -2.33 -23.61 -0.52
CA LYS A 216 -1.55 -24.85 -0.62
C LYS A 216 -2.38 -26.07 -0.97
N ALA A 217 -3.72 -25.96 -0.97
CA ALA A 217 -4.63 -27.04 -1.33
C ALA A 217 -4.45 -27.49 -2.79
N ILE A 218 -4.90 -28.72 -3.09
CA ILE A 218 -5.01 -29.25 -4.46
C ILE A 218 -6.48 -29.61 -4.70
N PRO A 219 -7.18 -28.92 -5.62
CA PRO A 219 -6.69 -27.80 -6.44
C PRO A 219 -6.47 -26.52 -5.64
N ALA A 220 -5.61 -25.63 -6.16
CA ALA A 220 -5.42 -24.31 -5.56
C ALA A 220 -6.66 -23.42 -5.76
N PRO A 221 -7.21 -22.80 -4.70
CA PRO A 221 -8.42 -21.99 -4.77
C PRO A 221 -8.23 -20.62 -5.43
N LEU A 222 -7.00 -20.07 -5.45
CA LEU A 222 -6.64 -18.78 -6.04
C LEU A 222 -5.46 -18.86 -7.01
N ASP A 223 -5.56 -18.14 -8.13
CA ASP A 223 -4.49 -17.99 -9.12
C ASP A 223 -3.59 -16.80 -8.77
N GLU A 224 -2.39 -16.76 -9.34
CA GLU A 224 -1.39 -15.74 -9.06
C GLU A 224 -1.91 -14.31 -9.31
N LYS A 225 -2.68 -14.08 -10.37
CA LYS A 225 -3.21 -12.74 -10.68
C LYS A 225 -4.24 -12.30 -9.63
N SER A 226 -5.10 -13.21 -9.20
CA SER A 226 -6.04 -12.96 -8.10
C SER A 226 -5.28 -12.68 -6.79
N MET A 227 -4.24 -13.46 -6.48
CA MET A 227 -3.42 -13.23 -5.28
C MET A 227 -2.78 -11.85 -5.28
N TYR A 228 -2.12 -11.41 -6.36
CA TYR A 228 -1.53 -10.07 -6.42
C TYR A 228 -2.57 -8.95 -6.34
N SER A 229 -3.77 -9.16 -6.90
CA SER A 229 -4.85 -8.18 -6.86
C SER A 229 -5.47 -8.04 -5.47
N LEU A 230 -5.47 -9.10 -4.67
CA LEU A 230 -6.00 -9.11 -3.30
C LEU A 230 -4.93 -8.67 -2.28
N TYR A 231 -3.68 -9.10 -2.47
CA TYR A 231 -2.51 -8.71 -1.68
C TYR A 231 -2.34 -7.18 -1.61
N VAL A 232 -2.59 -6.49 -2.74
CA VAL A 232 -2.34 -5.05 -2.84
C VAL A 232 -3.15 -4.23 -1.82
N LEU A 233 -4.30 -4.73 -1.34
CA LEU A 233 -5.08 -3.99 -0.34
C LEU A 233 -4.28 -3.81 0.97
N GLY A 234 -3.54 -4.84 1.39
CA GLY A 234 -2.62 -4.80 2.52
C GLY A 234 -1.31 -4.05 2.25
N THR A 235 -1.01 -3.68 1.00
CA THR A 235 0.09 -2.75 0.71
C THR A 235 -0.38 -1.30 0.63
N LEU A 236 -1.65 -1.06 0.34
CA LEU A 236 -2.24 0.27 0.26
C LEU A 236 -2.60 0.82 1.65
N MET A 237 -3.28 0.02 2.48
CA MET A 237 -3.80 0.44 3.79
C MET A 237 -3.97 -0.74 4.76
N LYS A 238 -2.89 -1.40 5.19
CA LYS A 238 -2.97 -2.59 6.07
C LYS A 238 -3.62 -2.29 7.42
N SER A 239 -3.48 -1.06 7.90
CA SER A 239 -4.05 -0.60 9.17
C SER A 239 -5.53 -0.19 9.07
N ASN A 240 -6.13 -0.24 7.89
CA ASN A 240 -7.52 0.17 7.69
C ASN A 240 -8.51 -0.93 8.12
N PRO A 241 -9.53 -0.62 8.94
CA PRO A 241 -10.53 -1.60 9.35
C PRO A 241 -11.28 -2.22 8.16
N LYS A 242 -11.57 -1.45 7.09
CA LYS A 242 -12.25 -1.99 5.90
C LYS A 242 -11.43 -3.06 5.19
N VAL A 243 -10.10 -2.93 5.18
CA VAL A 243 -9.21 -3.93 4.58
C VAL A 243 -9.15 -5.17 5.46
N ALA A 244 -9.08 -5.00 6.79
CA ALA A 244 -9.12 -6.11 7.74
C ALA A 244 -10.42 -6.92 7.61
N ASP A 245 -11.58 -6.24 7.62
CA ASP A 245 -12.90 -6.85 7.47
C ASP A 245 -13.04 -7.57 6.11
N PHE A 246 -12.54 -6.95 5.04
CA PHE A 246 -12.52 -7.57 3.71
C PHE A 246 -11.69 -8.85 3.69
N TYR A 247 -10.52 -8.86 4.32
CA TYR A 247 -9.69 -10.06 4.39
C TYR A 247 -10.32 -11.19 5.20
N GLU A 248 -11.04 -10.88 6.27
CA GLU A 248 -11.80 -11.90 7.04
C GLU A 248 -12.92 -12.52 6.19
N LYS A 249 -13.63 -11.69 5.40
CA LYS A 249 -14.61 -12.16 4.43
C LYS A 249 -13.98 -13.01 3.33
N LEU A 250 -12.84 -12.58 2.79
CA LEU A 250 -12.07 -13.31 1.79
C LEU A 250 -11.62 -14.68 2.33
N LEU A 251 -11.16 -14.75 3.58
CA LEU A 251 -10.75 -16.00 4.21
C LEU A 251 -11.89 -17.02 4.25
N VAL A 252 -13.09 -16.60 4.63
CA VAL A 252 -14.29 -17.46 4.63
C VAL A 252 -14.59 -17.98 3.23
N GLU A 253 -14.54 -17.11 2.22
CA GLU A 253 -14.79 -17.51 0.83
C GLU A 253 -13.73 -18.48 0.29
N VAL A 254 -12.46 -18.22 0.57
CA VAL A 254 -11.36 -19.09 0.13
C VAL A 254 -11.41 -20.46 0.84
N GLN A 255 -11.79 -20.49 2.12
CA GLN A 255 -12.01 -21.75 2.84
C GLN A 255 -13.14 -22.57 2.20
N ASP A 256 -14.28 -21.96 1.90
CA ASP A 256 -15.40 -22.63 1.20
C ASP A 256 -14.98 -23.19 -0.17
N ARG A 257 -14.15 -22.44 -0.91
CA ARG A 257 -13.59 -22.93 -2.19
C ARG A 257 -12.72 -24.17 -1.99
N VAL A 258 -11.86 -24.19 -0.97
CA VAL A 258 -11.04 -25.35 -0.63
C VAL A 258 -11.93 -26.55 -0.27
N ASP A 259 -12.92 -26.35 0.59
CA ASP A 259 -13.81 -27.42 1.08
C ASP A 259 -14.62 -28.05 -0.06
N ARG A 260 -15.01 -27.25 -1.06
CA ARG A 260 -15.73 -27.70 -2.26
C ARG A 260 -14.83 -28.15 -3.41
N GLY A 261 -13.51 -28.07 -3.27
CA GLY A 261 -12.55 -28.43 -4.32
C GLY A 261 -12.64 -27.54 -5.56
N ILE A 262 -12.95 -26.26 -5.39
CA ILE A 262 -13.00 -25.26 -6.46
C ILE A 262 -11.58 -24.84 -6.84
N ALA A 263 -11.24 -25.00 -8.12
CA ALA A 263 -9.98 -24.53 -8.67
C ALA A 263 -10.06 -23.04 -9.08
N ALA A 264 -8.92 -22.37 -8.99
CA ALA A 264 -8.76 -21.01 -9.49
C ALA A 264 -8.77 -20.91 -11.02
N VAL A 265 -8.25 -21.95 -11.67
CA VAL A 265 -8.13 -22.03 -13.12
C VAL A 265 -8.85 -23.29 -13.63
N PRO A 266 -9.39 -23.26 -14.86
CA PRO A 266 -10.08 -24.40 -15.45
C PRO A 266 -9.15 -25.58 -15.78
#